data_AF-A0A6I3T5R4-F1
#
_entry.id   AF-A0A6I3T5R4-F1
#
_cell.length_a   1.000
_cell.length_b   1.000
_cell.length_c   1.000
_cell.angle_alpha   90.00
_cell.angle_beta   90.00
_cell.angle_gamma   90.00
#
_symmetry.space_group_name_H-M   'P 1'
#
loop_
_entity.id
_entity.type
_entity.pdbx_description
1 polymer ?
#
loop_
_entity_poly.entity_id
_entity_poly.type
_entity_poly.pdbx_seq_one_letter_code
_entity_poly.pdbx_strand_id
1 'polypeptide(L)'
;MKFILNVRKVEERDLNSRTPFLPDGEKYEMYLNAFHNELSGISIFSKVVRSGSSFEIETAQPTDEEKLRELLKPVLQATVENLRFVSLVAS
;
A
#
# COMPACT_ATOMS: atom_id res chain seq x y z
N MET A 1 -4.14 16.88 -2.99
CA MET A 1 -5.02 16.42 -1.89
C MET A 1 -4.24 15.43 -1.04
N LYS A 2 -4.65 15.17 0.21
CA LYS A 2 -3.93 14.24 1.08
C LYS A 2 -4.77 12.99 1.33
N PHE A 3 -4.11 11.85 1.38
CA PHE A 3 -4.72 10.57 1.66
C PHE A 3 -3.84 9.78 2.60
N ILE A 4 -4.45 8.90 3.39
CA ILE A 4 -3.76 7.96 4.25
C ILE A 4 -4.13 6.56 3.78
N LEU A 5 -3.13 5.83 3.29
CA LEU A 5 -3.21 4.43 2.93
C LEU A 5 -2.64 3.59 4.07
N ASN A 6 -3.46 2.68 4.61
CA ASN A 6 -3.04 1.76 5.65
C ASN A 6 -2.91 0.35 5.08
N VAL A 7 -1.80 -0.30 5.41
CA VAL A 7 -1.55 -1.71 5.14
C VAL A 7 -1.18 -2.45 6.43
N ARG A 8 -1.22 -3.78 6.38
CA ARG A 8 -0.79 -4.65 7.48
C ARG A 8 -0.05 -5.87 6.94
N LYS A 9 0.56 -6.63 7.86
CA LYS A 9 1.11 -7.97 7.57
C LYS A 9 -0.01 -8.90 7.09
N VAL A 10 0.36 -9.83 6.20
CA VAL A 10 -0.46 -11.02 5.95
C VAL A 10 -0.49 -11.87 7.23
N GLU A 11 -1.68 -12.33 7.60
CA GLU A 11 -1.95 -13.18 8.76
C GLU A 11 -2.51 -14.53 8.29
N GLU A 12 -2.58 -15.54 9.17
CA GLU A 12 -3.04 -16.89 8.80
C GLU A 12 -4.42 -16.89 8.14
N ARG A 13 -5.32 -16.02 8.62
CA ARG A 13 -6.67 -15.86 8.06
C ARG A 13 -6.69 -15.39 6.60
N ASP A 14 -5.58 -14.83 6.12
CA ASP A 14 -5.47 -14.31 4.76
C ASP A 14 -4.91 -15.33 3.76
N LEU A 15 -4.51 -16.52 4.23
CA LEU A 15 -3.94 -17.56 3.40
C LEU A 15 -4.99 -18.12 2.44
N ASN A 16 -4.60 -18.28 1.18
CA ASN A 16 -5.45 -18.81 0.11
C ASN A 16 -4.58 -19.32 -1.04
N SER A 17 -5.17 -19.74 -2.16
CA SER A 17 -4.43 -20.26 -3.31
C SER A 17 -3.41 -19.29 -3.91
N ARG A 18 -3.59 -17.97 -3.75
CA ARG A 18 -2.65 -16.93 -4.18
C ARG A 18 -1.65 -16.52 -3.11
N THR A 19 -1.88 -16.86 -1.85
CA THR A 19 -0.95 -16.59 -0.74
C THR A 19 -0.90 -17.83 0.14
N PRO A 20 -0.25 -18.91 -0.34
CA PRO A 20 -0.33 -20.21 0.32
C PRO A 20 0.49 -20.29 1.62
N PHE A 21 1.46 -19.38 1.80
CA PHE A 21 2.35 -19.35 2.95
C PHE A 21 2.38 -17.96 3.55
N LEU A 22 2.64 -17.90 4.87
CA LEU A 22 2.91 -16.64 5.53
C LEU A 22 4.24 -16.07 5.05
N PRO A 23 4.28 -14.77 4.69
CA PRO A 23 5.54 -14.07 4.46
C PRO A 23 6.43 -14.11 5.69
N ASP A 24 7.73 -14.03 5.45
CA ASP A 24 8.72 -13.92 6.50
C ASP A 24 8.49 -12.63 7.30
N GLY A 25 8.11 -12.78 8.57
CA GLY A 25 7.76 -11.68 9.45
C GLY A 25 8.93 -10.73 9.74
N GLU A 26 10.17 -11.23 9.67
CA GLU A 26 11.39 -10.44 9.86
C GLU A 26 11.65 -9.51 8.66
N LYS A 27 11.12 -9.87 7.49
CA LYS A 27 11.23 -9.09 6.26
C LYS A 27 10.12 -8.05 6.08
N TYR A 28 9.24 -7.89 7.08
CA TYR A 28 8.11 -6.96 6.95
C TYR A 28 8.51 -5.53 6.60
N GLU A 29 9.55 -4.98 7.27
CA GLU A 29 10.04 -3.64 6.96
C GLU A 29 10.62 -3.56 5.54
N MET A 30 11.23 -4.64 5.03
CA MET A 30 11.70 -4.70 3.65
C MET A 30 10.51 -4.62 2.67
N TYR A 31 9.42 -5.34 2.95
CA TYR A 31 8.20 -5.26 2.12
C TYR A 31 7.56 -3.87 2.17
N LEU A 32 7.50 -3.23 3.34
CA LEU A 32 7.00 -1.85 3.47
C LEU A 32 7.87 -0.84 2.72
N ASN A 33 9.19 -1.00 2.75
CA ASN A 33 10.12 -0.12 2.02
C ASN A 33 10.01 -0.33 0.50
N ALA A 34 9.87 -1.57 0.03
CA ALA A 34 9.63 -1.85 -1.38
C ALA A 34 8.32 -1.19 -1.86
N PHE A 35 7.24 -1.36 -1.08
CA PHE A 35 5.96 -0.74 -1.37
C PHE A 35 6.02 0.80 -1.34
N HIS A 36 6.77 1.39 -0.39
CA HIS A 36 7.02 2.83 -0.35
C HIS A 36 7.64 3.34 -1.65
N ASN A 37 8.65 2.62 -2.16
CA ASN A 37 9.36 2.99 -3.38
C ASN A 37 8.45 2.87 -4.61
N GLU A 38 7.63 1.82 -4.68
CA GLU A 38 6.64 1.65 -5.75
C GLU A 38 5.61 2.78 -5.75
N LEU A 39 5.05 3.15 -4.59
CA LEU A 39 4.13 4.27 -4.46
C LEU A 39 4.79 5.59 -4.90
N SER A 40 6.03 5.83 -4.46
CA SER A 40 6.78 7.04 -4.81
C SER A 40 7.09 7.15 -6.31
N GLY A 41 7.06 6.03 -7.05
CA GLY A 41 7.22 6.00 -8.50
C GLY A 41 5.95 6.39 -9.28
N ILE A 42 4.80 6.55 -8.63
CA ILE A 42 3.54 6.91 -9.29
C ILE A 42 3.53 8.41 -9.57
N SER A 43 3.47 8.77 -10.86
CA SER A 43 3.65 10.15 -11.36
C SER A 43 2.67 11.20 -10.81
N ILE A 44 1.47 10.79 -10.40
CA ILE A 44 0.45 11.69 -9.81
C ILE A 44 0.81 12.08 -8.36
N PHE A 45 1.63 11.30 -7.67
CA PHE A 45 1.97 11.57 -6.27
C PHE A 45 3.11 12.59 -6.21
N SER A 46 2.84 13.73 -5.58
CA SER A 46 3.85 14.74 -5.32
C SER A 46 4.72 14.39 -4.13
N LYS A 47 4.18 13.62 -3.18
CA LYS A 47 4.89 13.19 -1.97
C LYS A 47 4.28 11.92 -1.41
N VAL A 48 5.12 11.02 -0.92
CA VAL A 48 4.72 9.87 -0.11
C VAL A 48 5.56 9.90 1.16
N VAL A 49 4.93 9.83 2.33
CA VAL A 49 5.61 9.73 3.63
C VAL A 49 5.13 8.47 4.33
N ARG A 50 6.07 7.65 4.80
CA ARG A 50 5.76 6.44 5.57
C ARG A 50 5.85 6.71 7.07
N SER A 51 4.84 6.28 7.81
CA SER A 51 4.85 6.21 9.28
C SER A 51 4.40 4.81 9.70
N GLY A 52 5.36 3.94 10.02
CA GLY A 52 5.09 2.52 10.26
C GLY A 52 4.49 1.84 9.03
N SER A 53 3.27 1.33 9.17
CA SER A 53 2.48 0.68 8.09
C SER A 53 1.43 1.60 7.44
N SER A 54 1.51 2.90 7.72
CA SER A 54 0.68 3.94 7.13
C SER A 54 1.50 4.78 6.14
N PHE A 55 0.85 5.16 5.04
CA PHE A 55 1.44 5.93 3.96
C PHE A 55 0.59 7.17 3.71
N GLU A 56 1.15 8.33 4.05
CA GLU A 56 0.56 9.62 3.72
C GLU A 56 0.94 9.96 2.27
N ILE A 57 -0.06 10.12 1.42
CA ILE A 57 0.09 10.37 -0.01
C ILE A 57 -0.46 11.76 -0.31
N GLU A 58 0.39 12.62 -0.86
CA GLU A 58 -0.03 13.90 -1.42
C GLU A 58 -0.09 13.80 -2.94
N THR A 59 -1.21 14.21 -3.54
CA THR A 59 -1.40 14.24 -4.99
C THR A 59 -1.11 15.62 -5.57
N ALA A 60 -0.38 15.67 -6.68
CA ALA A 60 -0.09 16.90 -7.41
C ALA A 60 -1.34 17.48 -8.10
N GLN A 61 -2.27 16.61 -8.48
CA GLN A 61 -3.52 16.98 -9.16
C GLN A 61 -4.73 16.66 -8.26
N PRO A 62 -5.86 17.38 -8.43
CA PRO A 62 -7.12 17.02 -7.80
C PRO A 62 -7.51 15.58 -8.15
N THR A 63 -7.79 14.77 -7.14
CA THR A 63 -8.14 13.35 -7.28
C THR A 63 -9.05 12.97 -6.13
N ASP A 64 -10.06 12.16 -6.41
CA ASP A 64 -10.96 11.60 -5.41
C ASP A 64 -10.48 10.21 -4.95
N GLU A 65 -11.08 9.70 -3.88
CA GLU A 65 -10.70 8.42 -3.30
C GLU A 65 -10.90 7.25 -4.29
N GLU A 66 -11.97 7.28 -5.11
CA GLU A 66 -12.27 6.21 -6.07
C GLU A 66 -11.19 6.12 -7.15
N LYS A 67 -10.81 7.24 -7.75
CA LYS A 67 -9.71 7.30 -8.72
C LYS A 67 -8.39 6.83 -8.11
N LEU A 68 -8.13 7.23 -6.87
CA LEU A 68 -6.91 6.82 -6.17
C LEU A 68 -6.90 5.30 -5.91
N ARG A 69 -8.05 4.70 -5.56
CA ARG A 69 -8.19 3.24 -5.40
C ARG A 69 -7.85 2.50 -6.69
N GLU A 70 -8.37 2.94 -7.82
CA GLU A 70 -8.08 2.29 -9.11
C GLU A 70 -6.61 2.43 -9.52
N LEU A 71 -5.97 3.57 -9.21
CA LEU A 71 -4.53 3.76 -9.45
C LEU A 71 -3.65 2.88 -8.56
N LEU A 72 -4.04 2.66 -7.31
CA LEU A 72 -3.29 1.85 -6.34
C LEU A 72 -3.46 0.34 -6.57
N LYS A 73 -4.56 -0.07 -7.21
CA LYS A 73 -4.93 -1.46 -7.46
C LYS A 73 -3.80 -2.34 -8.03
N PRO A 74 -3.09 -1.96 -9.11
CA PRO A 74 -1.99 -2.79 -9.64
C PRO A 74 -0.87 -3.00 -8.60
N VAL A 75 -0.53 -1.96 -7.84
CA VAL A 75 0.54 -2.01 -6.82
C VAL A 75 0.11 -2.87 -5.63
N LEU A 76 -1.14 -2.72 -5.18
CA LEU A 76 -1.72 -3.56 -4.13
C LEU A 76 -1.84 -5.02 -4.54
N GLN A 77 -2.09 -5.30 -5.83
CA GLN A 77 -2.11 -6.67 -6.36
C GLN A 77 -0.72 -7.28 -6.43
N ALA A 78 0.30 -6.50 -6.84
CA ALA A 78 1.68 -6.97 -6.89
C ALA A 78 2.25 -7.29 -5.50
N THR A 79 1.78 -6.59 -4.47
CA THR A 79 2.24 -6.78 -3.09
C THR A 79 1.32 -7.66 -2.24
N VAL A 80 0.26 -8.21 -2.82
CA VAL A 80 -0.79 -8.97 -2.14
C VAL A 80 -0.24 -10.19 -1.39
N GLU A 81 0.85 -10.79 -1.86
CA GLU A 81 1.46 -11.92 -1.16
C GLU A 81 2.16 -11.52 0.14
N ASN A 82 2.58 -10.25 0.27
CA ASN A 82 3.41 -9.76 1.36
C ASN A 82 2.68 -8.78 2.30
N LEU A 83 1.72 -8.02 1.76
CA LEU A 83 1.00 -6.95 2.43
C LEU A 83 -0.51 -7.07 2.19
N ARG A 84 -1.29 -6.61 3.18
CA ARG A 84 -2.75 -6.51 3.06
C ARG A 84 -3.21 -5.07 3.17
N PHE A 85 -4.05 -4.67 2.22
CA PHE A 85 -4.79 -3.43 2.28
C PHE A 85 -5.73 -3.42 3.49
N VAL A 86 -5.77 -2.29 4.21
CA VAL A 86 -6.68 -2.08 5.35
C VAL A 86 -7.68 -0.98 5.03
N SER A 87 -7.19 0.22 4.69
CA SER A 87 -8.05 1.36 4.39
C SER A 87 -7.32 2.40 3.53
N LEU A 88 -8.11 3.23 2.87
CA LEU A 88 -7.68 4.46 2.21
C LEU A 88 -8.69 5.52 2.64
N VAL A 89 -8.21 6.62 3.21
CA VAL A 89 -9.05 7.72 3.65
C VAL A 89 -8.48 9.05 3.17
N ALA A 90 -9.34 9.97 2.76
CA ALA A 90 -8.95 11.36 2.53
C ALA A 90 -8.59 12.03 3.87
N SER A 91 -7.55 12.86 3.86
CA SER A 91 -7.07 13.63 5.01
C SER A 91 -7.04 15.13 4.72
#